data_AF-A0A957X1Q1-F1
#
_entry.id   AF-A0A957X1Q1-F1
#
_cell.length_a   1.000
_cell.length_b   1.000
_cell.length_c   1.000
_cell.angle_alpha   90.00
_cell.angle_beta   90.00
_cell.angle_gamma   90.00
#
_symmetry.space_group_name_H-M   'P 1'
#
loop_
_entity.id
_entity.type
_entity.pdbx_description
1 polymer ?
#
loop_
_entity_poly.entity_id
_entity_poly.type
_entity_poly.pdbx_seq_one_letter_code
_entity_poly.pdbx_strand_id
1 'polypeptide(L)'
;MSDWSSNKVQTNGLTLHYQRTGSGTGSDKPSLVLCHGFSDCHVAWTRTAQALEDAFNVIMVDARGHGYSDKPERGYRSTDHAADIAGLIDALDLGQPALIG
;
A
#
# COMPACT_ATOMS: atom_id res chain seq x y z
N MET A 1 -2.33 -15.25 -14.14
CA MET A 1 -2.25 -14.67 -12.79
C MET A 1 -1.11 -13.69 -12.81
N SER A 2 -1.34 -12.44 -12.42
CA SER A 2 -0.27 -11.43 -12.36
C SER A 2 0.76 -11.85 -11.30
N ASP A 3 2.05 -11.69 -11.60
CA ASP A 3 3.17 -12.09 -10.73
C ASP A 3 3.48 -11.01 -9.67
N TRP A 4 2.44 -10.62 -8.92
CA TRP A 4 2.54 -9.56 -7.92
C TRP A 4 3.06 -10.09 -6.61
N SER A 5 3.97 -9.32 -6.00
CA SER A 5 4.50 -9.66 -4.68
C SER A 5 3.55 -9.21 -3.57
N SER A 6 3.41 -10.05 -2.55
CA SER A 6 2.61 -9.76 -1.35
C SER A 6 3.55 -9.71 -0.15
N ASN A 7 3.64 -8.55 0.49
CA ASN A 7 4.65 -8.28 1.51
C ASN A 7 4.04 -7.54 2.72
N LYS A 8 4.87 -7.38 3.75
CA LYS A 8 4.55 -6.61 4.94
C LYS A 8 5.64 -5.59 5.23
N VAL A 9 5.27 -4.48 5.85
CA VAL A 9 6.19 -3.41 6.25
C VAL A 9 5.85 -2.93 7.67
N GLN A 10 6.89 -2.62 8.45
CA GLN A 10 6.73 -2.00 9.76
C GLN A 10 6.62 -0.49 9.57
N THR A 11 5.54 0.12 10.06
CA THR A 11 5.29 1.56 9.99
C THR A 11 4.41 1.98 11.17
N ASN A 12 4.72 3.13 11.78
CA ASN A 12 3.92 3.72 12.85
C ASN A 12 3.54 2.73 13.99
N GLY A 13 4.48 1.85 14.35
CA GLY A 13 4.29 0.83 15.38
C GLY A 13 3.37 -0.34 15.00
N LEU A 14 3.01 -0.47 13.73
CA LEU A 14 2.18 -1.54 13.17
C LEU A 14 2.88 -2.26 12.03
N THR A 15 2.44 -3.48 11.77
CA THR A 15 2.72 -4.21 10.54
C THR A 15 1.59 -4.00 9.56
N LEU A 16 1.86 -3.30 8.46
CA LEU A 16 0.92 -3.20 7.35
C LEU A 16 1.25 -4.21 6.25
N HIS A 17 0.22 -4.79 5.67
CA HIS A 17 0.30 -5.57 4.45
C HIS A 17 0.14 -4.68 3.22
N TYR A 18 0.84 -5.05 2.15
CA TYR A 18 0.64 -4.48 0.84
C TYR A 18 0.91 -5.51 -0.26
N GLN A 19 0.29 -5.31 -1.41
CA GLN A 19 0.63 -6.01 -2.64
C GLN A 19 1.30 -5.03 -3.61
N ARG A 20 2.34 -5.47 -4.31
CA ARG A 20 3.16 -4.64 -5.20
C ARG A 20 3.29 -5.26 -6.58
N THR A 21 3.07 -4.43 -7.61
CA THR A 21 3.24 -4.82 -9.01
C THR A 21 4.72 -4.76 -9.42
N GLY A 22 5.13 -5.67 -10.32
CA GLY A 22 6.52 -5.78 -10.78
C GLY A 22 7.47 -6.46 -9.78
N SER A 23 8.68 -6.77 -10.26
CA SER A 23 9.73 -7.48 -9.54
C SER A 23 10.54 -6.56 -8.61
N GLY A 24 9.95 -6.19 -7.46
CA GLY A 24 10.69 -5.68 -6.30
C GLY A 24 11.04 -4.18 -6.29
N THR A 25 11.82 -3.78 -5.28
CA THR A 25 12.34 -2.43 -5.06
C THR A 25 13.36 -2.07 -6.15
N GLY A 26 12.97 -1.25 -7.13
CA GLY A 26 13.91 -0.72 -8.13
C GLY A 26 13.44 -0.79 -9.59
N SER A 27 12.15 -0.62 -9.87
CA SER A 27 11.74 -0.31 -11.25
C SER A 27 11.94 1.19 -11.51
N ASP A 28 12.35 1.56 -12.72
CA ASP A 28 12.40 2.96 -13.18
C ASP A 28 11.01 3.62 -13.27
N LYS A 29 9.96 2.93 -12.84
CA LYS A 29 8.58 3.40 -12.89
C LYS A 29 8.27 4.27 -11.68
N PRO A 30 7.54 5.38 -11.85
CA PRO A 30 7.05 6.16 -10.71
C PRO A 30 6.19 5.30 -9.79
N SER A 31 6.32 5.55 -8.48
CA SER A 31 5.54 4.85 -7.45
C SER A 31 4.13 5.41 -7.34
N LEU A 32 3.16 4.52 -7.22
CA LEU A 32 1.74 4.83 -7.03
C LEU A 32 1.21 4.05 -5.83
N VAL A 33 0.77 4.75 -4.79
CA VAL A 33 0.16 4.14 -3.60
C VAL A 33 -1.35 4.21 -3.70
N LEU A 34 -2.02 3.05 -3.53
CA LEU A 34 -3.46 2.91 -3.58
C LEU A 34 -3.99 2.55 -2.19
N CYS A 35 -4.81 3.45 -1.62
CA CYS A 35 -5.48 3.31 -0.34
C CYS A 35 -6.95 2.95 -0.59
N HIS A 36 -7.43 1.85 -0.02
CA HIS A 36 -8.82 1.39 -0.23
C HIS A 36 -9.83 2.17 0.64
N GLY A 37 -11.13 2.02 0.32
CA GLY A 37 -12.23 2.60 1.08
C GLY A 37 -12.54 1.88 2.40
N PHE A 38 -13.46 2.43 3.19
CA PHE A 38 -13.69 2.04 4.60
C PHE A 38 -14.00 0.54 4.85
N SER A 39 -14.59 -0.18 3.90
CA SER A 39 -14.97 -1.60 4.10
C SER A 39 -14.12 -2.59 3.29
N ASP A 40 -13.08 -2.10 2.61
CA ASP A 40 -12.34 -2.85 1.60
C ASP A 40 -10.96 -3.34 2.09
N CYS A 41 -10.19 -3.90 1.16
CA CYS A 41 -8.78 -4.22 1.30
C CYS A 41 -8.08 -4.02 -0.07
N HIS A 42 -6.77 -4.31 -0.15
CA HIS A 42 -5.95 -4.21 -1.37
C HIS A 42 -6.59 -4.84 -2.62
N VAL A 43 -7.39 -5.91 -2.45
CA VAL A 43 -8.06 -6.62 -3.55
C VAL A 43 -8.99 -5.70 -4.35
N ALA A 44 -9.59 -4.68 -3.72
CA ALA A 44 -10.44 -3.70 -4.40
C ALA A 44 -9.72 -2.98 -5.56
N TRP A 45 -8.39 -2.88 -5.48
CA TRP A 45 -7.56 -2.23 -6.48
C TRP A 45 -7.08 -3.13 -7.62
N THR A 46 -7.40 -4.43 -7.61
CA THR A 46 -6.86 -5.42 -8.57
C THR A 46 -7.00 -4.96 -10.03
N ARG A 47 -8.18 -4.48 -10.44
CA ARG A 47 -8.40 -4.05 -11.83
C ARG A 47 -7.63 -2.77 -12.19
N THR A 48 -7.55 -1.84 -11.24
CA THR A 48 -6.81 -0.59 -11.41
C THR A 48 -5.31 -0.86 -11.51
N ALA A 49 -4.78 -1.72 -10.64
CA ALA A 49 -3.37 -2.10 -10.68
C ALA A 49 -3.01 -2.83 -11.97
N GLN A 50 -3.85 -3.74 -12.48
CA GLN A 50 -3.65 -4.38 -13.80
C GLN A 50 -3.61 -3.37 -14.95
N ALA A 51 -4.42 -2.31 -14.88
CA ALA A 51 -4.43 -1.28 -15.92
C ALA A 51 -3.23 -0.32 -15.85
N LEU A 52 -2.57 -0.22 -14.70
CA LEU A 52 -1.52 0.76 -14.42
C LEU A 52 -0.13 0.14 -14.25
N GLU A 53 -0.01 -1.18 -14.07
CA GLU A 53 1.25 -1.84 -13.75
C GLU A 53 2.35 -1.70 -14.82
N ASP A 54 1.97 -1.46 -16.08
CA ASP A 54 2.91 -1.22 -17.16
C ASP A 54 3.59 0.16 -17.05
N ALA A 55 2.91 1.15 -16.48
CA ALA A 55 3.40 2.52 -16.33
C ALA A 55 3.92 2.84 -14.92
N PHE A 56 3.40 2.17 -13.90
CA PHE A 56 3.65 2.47 -12.49
C PHE A 56 4.15 1.26 -11.71
N ASN A 57 4.97 1.54 -10.71
CA ASN A 57 5.18 0.66 -9.57
C ASN A 57 3.99 0.85 -8.62
N VAL A 58 3.01 -0.05 -8.65
CA VAL A 58 1.76 0.11 -7.90
C VAL A 58 1.84 -0.62 -6.57
N ILE A 59 1.56 0.08 -5.48
CA ILE A 59 1.52 -0.43 -4.11
C ILE A 59 0.05 -0.35 -3.63
N MET A 60 -0.59 -1.50 -3.46
CA MET A 60 -1.95 -1.61 -2.91
C MET A 60 -1.85 -1.95 -1.44
N VAL A 61 -2.22 -1.02 -0.56
CA VAL A 61 -2.02 -1.14 0.89
C VAL A 61 -3.31 -1.60 1.55
N ASP A 62 -3.21 -2.55 2.48
CA ASP A 62 -4.26 -2.80 3.47
C ASP A 62 -4.12 -1.78 4.61
N ALA A 63 -5.12 -0.93 4.81
CA ALA A 63 -5.10 0.03 5.91
C ALA A 63 -5.10 -0.69 7.26
N ARG A 64 -4.67 -0.01 8.33
CA ARG A 64 -4.85 -0.51 9.71
C ARG A 64 -6.28 -1.02 9.92
N GLY A 65 -6.43 -2.15 10.60
CA GLY A 65 -7.74 -2.79 10.80
C GLY A 65 -8.23 -3.68 9.65
N HIS A 66 -7.60 -3.62 8.47
CA HIS A 66 -8.10 -4.26 7.25
C HIS A 66 -7.19 -5.38 6.74
N GLY A 67 -7.78 -6.27 5.94
CA GLY A 67 -7.10 -7.38 5.27
C GLY A 67 -6.06 -8.09 6.15
N TYR A 68 -4.81 -8.11 5.70
CA TYR A 68 -3.70 -8.78 6.38
C TYR A 68 -2.83 -7.85 7.26
N SER A 69 -3.21 -6.58 7.37
CA SER A 69 -2.61 -5.61 8.28
C SER A 69 -3.04 -5.85 9.73
N ASP A 70 -2.22 -5.33 10.65
CA ASP A 70 -2.52 -5.34 12.07
C ASP A 70 -3.83 -4.61 12.39
N LYS A 71 -4.50 -5.05 13.45
CA LYS A 71 -5.84 -4.60 13.86
C LYS A 71 -5.78 -4.09 15.30
N PRO A 72 -5.15 -2.93 15.54
CA PRO A 72 -5.04 -2.39 16.89
C PRO A 72 -6.43 -2.06 17.44
N GLU A 73 -6.61 -2.11 18.76
CA GLU A 73 -7.88 -1.74 19.41
C GLU A 73 -8.18 -0.23 19.32
N ARG A 74 -7.17 0.59 19.03
CA ARG A 74 -7.23 2.06 19.06
C ARG A 74 -6.38 2.66 17.94
N GLY A 75 -6.54 3.97 17.73
CA GLY A 75 -5.80 4.73 16.72
C GLY A 75 -6.41 4.59 15.34
N TYR A 76 -7.60 5.16 15.12
CA TYR A 76 -8.26 5.20 13.81
C TYR A 76 -8.63 6.63 13.43
N ARG A 77 -7.87 7.61 13.94
CA ARG A 77 -8.01 9.01 13.51
C ARG A 77 -7.39 9.14 12.13
N SER A 78 -7.83 10.13 11.36
CA SER A 78 -7.22 10.45 10.06
C SER A 78 -5.70 10.65 10.13
N THR A 79 -5.21 11.21 11.24
CA THR A 79 -3.77 11.38 11.49
C THR A 79 -3.03 10.06 11.68
N ASP A 80 -3.67 9.04 12.26
CA ASP A 80 -3.07 7.73 12.44
C ASP A 80 -2.92 7.03 11.08
N HIS A 81 -3.95 7.11 10.24
CA HIS A 81 -3.91 6.61 8.86
C HIS A 81 -2.87 7.35 8.00
N ALA A 82 -2.78 8.68 8.12
CA ALA A 82 -1.79 9.45 7.39
C ALA A 82 -0.35 9.08 7.81
N ALA A 83 -0.11 8.89 9.12
CA ALA A 83 1.18 8.47 9.64
C ALA A 83 1.60 7.06 9.17
N ASP A 84 0.63 6.14 9.06
CA ASP A 84 0.89 4.81 8.51
C ASP A 84 1.40 4.85 7.08
N ILE A 85 0.70 5.62 6.23
CA ILE A 85 1.05 5.75 4.82
C ILE A 85 2.38 6.49 4.65
N ALA A 86 2.62 7.56 5.42
CA ALA A 86 3.89 8.26 5.42
C ALA A 86 5.05 7.32 5.78
N GLY A 87 4.92 6.56 6.87
CA GLY A 87 5.97 5.61 7.26
C GLY A 87 6.12 4.42 6.30
N LEU A 88 5.05 4.01 5.61
CA LEU A 88 5.14 3.02 4.52
C LEU A 88 5.94 3.57 3.33
N ILE A 89 5.72 4.83 2.95
CA ILE A 89 6.44 5.50 1.87
C ILE A 89 7.94 5.57 2.20
N ASP A 90 8.27 5.97 3.43
CA ASP A 90 9.65 6.05 3.90
C ASP A 90 10.30 4.66 3.97
N ALA A 91 9.63 3.68 4.56
CA ALA A 91 10.19 2.33 4.76
C ALA A 91 10.40 1.55 3.45
N LEU A 92 9.64 1.87 2.41
CA LEU A 92 9.78 1.26 1.08
C LEU A 92 10.63 2.10 0.11
N ASP A 93 11.17 3.23 0.56
CA ASP A 93 11.96 4.18 -0.23
C ASP A 93 11.26 4.60 -1.54
N LEU A 94 9.99 4.99 -1.43
CA LEU A 94 9.16 5.30 -2.62
C LEU A 94 9.36 6.73 -3.15
N GLY A 95 10.16 7.56 -2.47
CA GLY A 95 10.40 8.95 -2.83
C GLY A 95 9.12 9.80 -2.73
N GLN A 96 8.67 10.35 -3.87
CA GLN A 96 7.44 11.17 -3.96
C GLN A 96 6.38 10.44 -4.79
N PRO A 97 5.69 9.44 -4.22
CA PRO A 97 4.68 8.70 -4.96
C PRO A 97 3.45 9.55 -5.21
N ALA A 98 2.74 9.23 -6.30
CA ALA A 98 1.34 9.62 -6.41
C ALA A 98 0.49 8.77 -5.45
N LEU A 99 -0.61 9.31 -4.94
CA LEU A 99 -1.51 8.64 -4.01
C LEU A 99 -2.96 8.72 -4.50
N ILE A 100 -3.70 7.61 -4.41
CA ILE A 100 -5.13 7.51 -4.71
C ILE A 100 -5.84 6.88 -3.50
N GLY A 101 -6.93 7.48 -3.03
CA GLY A 101 -7.73 7.01 -1.89
C GLY A 101 -8.98 7.85 -1.67
#